data_AF-A0A0Z8F3G4-F1
#
_entry.id   AF-A0A0Z8F3G4-F1
#
_cell.length_a   1.000
_cell.length_b   1.000
_cell.length_c   1.000
_cell.angle_alpha   90.00
_cell.angle_beta   90.00
_cell.angle_gamma   90.00
#
_symmetry.space_group_name_H-M   'P 1'
#
loop_
_entity.id
_entity.type
_entity.pdbx_description
1 polymer ?
#
loop_
_entity_poly.entity_id
_entity_poly.type
_entity_poly.pdbx_seq_one_letter_code
_entity_poly.pdbx_strand_id
1 'polypeptide(L)'
;MNYIEKMLQDYCPNGVEWKELGDREVAKLSRGKVMSKQFIEENKGVFPVYSSQTANSGEIGKISTFDFDGEYITWTTDGANAGTVFYRQGKFSITNVCGLVDIQNDKLLTKFVYYYLTITTKKYVSSGMGNPKLMSNVMAKIKVPIPPLKIQEEIVKILDKFTEYVTELTAELTAELTDRQKQYSFYRDKLLSFEDEVYQVEWKTLGEVAENLDYLRKPVTKGSRSSGIYPYYGASGIVDYVDDYIFDGDYLLVSEDGANLIARKTPIAFSVTGKSWINNHAHVLKFESDIDRKYVSYYLNHIDLTPYISGAAQPKLNQQNLNSIKLAYPKQEVRNKIVQVLDNFDAVCNDLSIGLPKEIELRQKQYEYFREKLLTFTAEGVYPGQWTVDSERGPSDLIRLLQWVFGTIRVELGAICTFTRGNGLQKKDFIEEGYPVIHYGQIYTRYGFSTDKTISFTDQSVFAKLKKAQPGDIVMATTSENVEDVGKAVVWEGNEEVGIGGHSCVLQTEQSSKFLVYYFQSNDFQRQKEKMVVGTKVIELYPKNIQKMLIVLPSFSTQKRIVAILDKFDALTNSIFQGLPKEIELRQKQYEYFRDTLLNFPNKYE
;
A
#
# COMPACT_ATOMS: atom_id res chain seq x y z
N MET A 1 -16.57 10.05 -34.89
CA MET A 1 -15.33 10.18 -35.66
C MET A 1 -14.30 10.99 -34.92
N ASN A 2 -13.57 10.28 -34.05
CA ASN A 2 -12.26 10.68 -33.57
C ASN A 2 -11.21 10.55 -34.70
N TYR A 3 -9.97 10.98 -34.44
CA TYR A 3 -8.88 10.94 -35.43
C TYR A 3 -8.61 9.53 -35.98
N ILE A 4 -8.72 8.49 -35.16
CA ILE A 4 -8.47 7.09 -35.52
C ILE A 4 -9.59 6.54 -36.41
N GLU A 5 -10.85 6.76 -36.02
CA GLU A 5 -12.02 6.37 -36.83
C GLU A 5 -11.97 7.01 -38.22
N LYS A 6 -11.56 8.29 -38.30
CA LYS A 6 -11.35 8.98 -39.57
C LYS A 6 -10.16 8.39 -40.35
N MET A 7 -9.02 8.15 -39.70
CA MET A 7 -7.84 7.58 -40.35
C MET A 7 -8.12 6.18 -40.94
N LEU A 8 -8.88 5.34 -40.23
CA LEU A 8 -9.32 4.04 -40.73
C LEU A 8 -10.29 4.18 -41.91
N GLN A 9 -11.21 5.15 -41.89
CA GLN A 9 -12.11 5.41 -43.01
C GLN A 9 -11.39 6.00 -44.24
N ASP A 10 -10.46 6.94 -44.05
CA ASP A 10 -9.74 7.62 -45.13
C ASP A 10 -8.79 6.66 -45.90
N TYR A 11 -8.20 5.66 -45.23
CA TYR A 11 -7.19 4.77 -45.82
C TYR A 11 -7.65 3.31 -46.01
N CYS A 12 -8.66 2.84 -45.28
CA CYS A 12 -9.23 1.49 -45.42
C CYS A 12 -10.77 1.49 -45.70
N PRO A 13 -11.31 2.37 -46.59
CA PRO A 13 -12.76 2.57 -46.76
C PRO A 13 -13.53 1.32 -47.21
N ASN A 14 -12.84 0.37 -47.86
CA ASN A 14 -13.41 -0.88 -48.39
C ASN A 14 -12.86 -2.11 -47.63
N GLY A 15 -12.45 -1.95 -46.37
CA GLY A 15 -11.80 -3.01 -45.60
C GLY A 15 -10.39 -3.36 -46.08
N VAL A 16 -9.84 -4.41 -45.47
CA VAL A 16 -8.45 -4.88 -45.70
C VAL A 16 -8.40 -6.33 -46.18
N GLU A 17 -7.28 -6.71 -46.80
CA GLU A 17 -6.98 -8.11 -47.10
C GLU A 17 -6.66 -8.87 -45.81
N TRP A 18 -7.05 -10.14 -45.75
CA TRP A 18 -6.81 -11.04 -44.62
C TRP A 18 -6.18 -12.35 -45.11
N LYS A 19 -4.99 -12.68 -44.61
CA LYS A 19 -4.28 -13.95 -44.92
C LYS A 19 -4.03 -14.77 -43.66
N GLU A 20 -3.92 -16.10 -43.79
CA GLU A 20 -3.47 -16.96 -42.68
C GLU A 20 -1.98 -16.74 -42.38
N LEU A 21 -1.62 -16.65 -41.11
CA LEU A 21 -0.24 -16.39 -40.66
C LEU A 21 0.77 -17.42 -41.19
N GLY A 22 0.35 -18.66 -41.42
CA GLY A 22 1.16 -19.73 -41.98
C GLY A 22 1.24 -19.79 -43.51
N ASP A 23 0.66 -18.82 -44.22
CA ASP A 23 0.97 -18.62 -45.64
C ASP A 23 2.46 -18.29 -45.81
N ARG A 24 3.10 -18.89 -46.81
CA ARG A 24 4.53 -18.68 -47.12
C ARG A 24 4.83 -17.24 -47.51
N GLU A 25 3.84 -16.54 -48.05
CA GLU A 25 3.92 -15.10 -48.36
C GLU A 25 3.71 -14.22 -47.12
N VAL A 26 3.36 -14.77 -45.95
CA VAL A 26 3.07 -14.01 -44.72
C VAL A 26 4.14 -14.23 -43.67
N ALA A 27 4.27 -15.46 -43.16
CA ALA A 27 5.25 -15.76 -42.12
C ALA A 27 5.67 -17.23 -42.07
N LYS A 28 6.88 -17.44 -41.59
CA LYS A 28 7.48 -18.74 -41.33
C LYS A 28 7.42 -19.03 -39.83
N LEU A 29 6.67 -20.06 -39.44
CA LEU A 29 6.54 -20.48 -38.05
C LEU A 29 7.53 -21.60 -37.72
N SER A 30 8.11 -21.55 -36.52
CA SER A 30 9.07 -22.54 -36.02
C SER A 30 8.97 -22.73 -34.50
N ARG A 31 9.81 -23.62 -33.94
CA ARG A 31 9.98 -23.87 -32.50
C ARG A 31 11.47 -24.09 -32.22
N GLY A 32 11.90 -23.85 -30.99
CA GLY A 32 13.30 -24.00 -30.58
C GLY A 32 13.76 -25.44 -30.37
N LYS A 33 15.00 -25.57 -29.86
CA LYS A 33 15.61 -26.84 -29.46
C LYS A 33 15.42 -27.10 -27.96
N VAL A 34 15.50 -28.36 -27.53
CA VAL A 34 15.41 -28.68 -26.09
C VAL A 34 16.64 -28.11 -25.38
N MET A 35 16.44 -27.31 -24.33
CA MET A 35 17.51 -26.83 -23.45
C MET A 35 17.20 -27.19 -22.01
N SER A 36 18.13 -27.89 -21.35
CA SER A 36 18.02 -28.20 -19.92
C SER A 36 18.55 -27.04 -19.08
N LYS A 37 18.18 -26.98 -17.80
CA LYS A 37 18.78 -26.01 -16.85
C LYS A 37 20.30 -26.19 -16.75
N GLN A 38 20.77 -27.43 -16.78
CA GLN A 38 22.19 -27.77 -16.78
C GLN A 38 22.90 -27.21 -18.02
N PHE A 39 22.35 -27.37 -19.23
CA PHE A 39 22.94 -26.82 -20.45
C PHE A 39 23.08 -25.29 -20.37
N ILE A 40 22.09 -24.58 -19.84
CA ILE A 40 22.13 -23.12 -19.69
C ILE A 40 23.19 -22.68 -18.66
N GLU A 41 23.34 -23.43 -17.57
CA GLU A 41 24.37 -23.20 -16.54
C GLU A 41 25.79 -23.45 -17.08
N GLU A 42 25.99 -24.53 -17.83
CA GLU A 42 27.27 -24.92 -18.46
C GLU A 42 27.69 -23.98 -19.60
N ASN A 43 26.73 -23.38 -20.31
CA ASN A 43 26.98 -22.55 -21.50
C ASN A 43 26.74 -21.06 -21.24
N LYS A 44 26.84 -20.61 -19.98
CA LYS A 44 26.58 -19.22 -19.54
C LYS A 44 27.19 -18.14 -20.45
N GLY A 45 26.43 -17.08 -20.70
CA GLY A 45 26.87 -15.95 -21.50
C GLY A 45 25.87 -14.79 -21.51
N VAL A 46 25.79 -14.06 -22.63
CA VAL A 46 25.06 -12.79 -22.74
C VAL A 46 23.75 -12.87 -23.52
N PHE A 47 23.54 -13.90 -24.35
CA PHE A 47 22.37 -14.01 -25.21
C PHE A 47 21.21 -14.72 -24.50
N PRO A 48 20.01 -14.12 -24.43
CA PRO A 48 18.89 -14.67 -23.68
C PRO A 48 18.29 -15.92 -24.33
N VAL A 49 17.79 -16.81 -23.46
CA VAL A 49 17.03 -18.02 -23.82
C VAL A 49 15.58 -17.83 -23.41
N TYR A 50 14.65 -17.92 -24.35
CA TYR A 50 13.20 -17.75 -24.12
C TYR A 50 12.42 -19.07 -24.10
N SER A 51 11.39 -19.17 -23.25
CA SER A 51 10.60 -20.38 -23.02
C SER A 51 9.09 -20.10 -22.88
N SER A 52 8.27 -21.12 -22.58
CA SER A 52 6.80 -20.99 -22.34
C SER A 52 6.40 -20.19 -21.10
N GLN A 53 7.36 -19.75 -20.27
CA GLN A 53 7.03 -18.93 -19.10
C GLN A 53 6.68 -17.48 -19.49
N THR A 54 6.00 -16.77 -18.60
CA THR A 54 5.71 -15.33 -18.77
C THR A 54 6.47 -14.41 -17.82
N ALA A 55 7.07 -14.95 -16.76
CA ALA A 55 8.00 -14.20 -15.90
C ALA A 55 9.24 -13.76 -16.69
N ASN A 56 9.79 -12.59 -16.36
CA ASN A 56 10.94 -11.96 -17.03
C ASN A 56 10.81 -11.94 -18.57
N SER A 57 9.61 -11.61 -19.07
CA SER A 57 9.27 -11.63 -20.50
C SER A 57 9.64 -12.94 -21.21
N GLY A 58 9.57 -14.06 -20.49
CA GLY A 58 9.87 -15.41 -20.98
C GLY A 58 11.34 -15.86 -20.83
N GLU A 59 12.24 -15.03 -20.31
CA GLU A 59 13.67 -15.36 -20.20
C GLU A 59 13.94 -16.38 -19.09
N ILE A 60 14.59 -17.50 -19.42
CA ILE A 60 14.96 -18.57 -18.47
C ILE A 60 16.46 -18.59 -18.12
N GLY A 61 17.26 -17.71 -18.71
CA GLY A 61 18.70 -17.61 -18.52
C GLY A 61 19.40 -17.07 -19.77
N LYS A 62 20.74 -17.00 -19.74
CA LYS A 62 21.56 -16.46 -20.83
C LYS A 62 22.75 -17.36 -21.15
N ILE A 63 23.04 -17.55 -22.43
CA ILE A 63 24.09 -18.43 -22.94
C ILE A 63 25.09 -17.68 -23.86
N SER A 64 26.20 -18.34 -24.18
CA SER A 64 27.31 -17.80 -24.97
C SER A 64 27.08 -17.81 -26.49
N THR A 65 26.03 -18.48 -26.96
CA THR A 65 25.65 -18.62 -28.39
C THR A 65 24.19 -18.17 -28.61
N PHE A 66 23.76 -18.06 -29.86
CA PHE A 66 22.38 -17.70 -30.23
C PHE A 66 21.92 -18.52 -31.43
N ASP A 67 20.61 -18.70 -31.58
CA ASP A 67 19.97 -19.38 -32.73
C ASP A 67 19.34 -18.39 -33.72
N PHE A 68 19.01 -17.18 -33.27
CA PHE A 68 18.31 -16.14 -34.05
C PHE A 68 18.97 -14.78 -33.83
N ASP A 69 19.00 -13.96 -34.89
CA ASP A 69 19.48 -12.56 -34.87
C ASP A 69 18.63 -11.73 -35.84
N GLY A 70 17.79 -10.83 -35.33
CA GLY A 70 16.83 -10.09 -36.15
C GLY A 70 15.62 -9.60 -35.37
N GLU A 71 14.54 -9.29 -36.09
CA GLU A 71 13.24 -8.89 -35.52
C GLU A 71 12.24 -10.06 -35.64
N TYR A 72 11.65 -10.50 -34.53
CA TYR A 72 10.79 -11.70 -34.49
C TYR A 72 9.65 -11.57 -33.48
N ILE A 73 8.63 -12.42 -33.62
CA ILE A 73 7.58 -12.60 -32.62
C ILE A 73 7.74 -14.00 -32.02
N THR A 74 7.74 -14.11 -30.69
CA THR A 74 7.76 -15.42 -29.99
C THR A 74 6.47 -15.65 -29.22
N TRP A 75 6.09 -16.91 -29.00
CA TRP A 75 4.89 -17.23 -28.20
C TRP A 75 5.05 -18.47 -27.30
N THR A 76 4.26 -18.53 -26.24
CA THR A 76 4.19 -19.66 -25.30
C THR A 76 3.29 -20.76 -25.86
N THR A 77 3.84 -21.95 -26.19
CA THR A 77 3.03 -23.01 -26.83
C THR A 77 2.18 -23.82 -25.85
N ASP A 78 2.51 -23.78 -24.56
CA ASP A 78 1.86 -24.51 -23.48
C ASP A 78 1.97 -23.79 -22.11
N GLY A 79 1.26 -24.30 -21.11
CA GLY A 79 1.19 -23.75 -19.75
C GLY A 79 -0.08 -22.94 -19.50
N ALA A 80 -0.33 -22.58 -18.23
CA ALA A 80 -1.50 -21.77 -17.84
C ALA A 80 -1.61 -20.45 -18.64
N ASN A 81 -0.46 -19.88 -19.00
CA ASN A 81 -0.36 -18.65 -19.79
C ASN A 81 -0.02 -18.92 -21.28
N ALA A 82 -0.47 -20.04 -21.85
CA ALA A 82 -0.29 -20.34 -23.28
C ALA A 82 -0.87 -19.24 -24.18
N GLY A 83 -0.30 -19.11 -25.40
CA GLY A 83 -0.67 -18.07 -26.35
C GLY A 83 -0.35 -16.64 -25.89
N THR A 84 0.55 -16.45 -24.92
CA THR A 84 1.16 -15.14 -24.66
C THR A 84 2.26 -14.91 -25.69
N VAL A 85 2.30 -13.71 -26.28
CA VAL A 85 3.26 -13.34 -27.32
C VAL A 85 4.24 -12.27 -26.83
N PHE A 86 5.45 -12.26 -27.40
CA PHE A 86 6.50 -11.30 -27.11
C PHE A 86 7.22 -10.88 -28.38
N TYR A 87 7.32 -9.57 -28.61
CA TYR A 87 8.25 -8.97 -29.57
C TYR A 87 9.71 -9.25 -29.16
N ARG A 88 10.58 -9.55 -30.12
CA ARG A 88 12.02 -9.79 -29.93
C ARG A 88 12.83 -9.03 -30.97
N GLN A 89 13.98 -8.53 -30.54
CA GLN A 89 14.92 -7.83 -31.41
C GLN A 89 16.37 -8.21 -31.03
N GLY A 90 17.22 -8.46 -32.02
CA GLY A 90 18.62 -8.85 -31.83
C GLY A 90 18.81 -10.34 -31.57
N LYS A 91 19.89 -10.69 -30.84
CA LYS A 91 20.43 -12.04 -30.70
C LYS A 91 19.83 -12.82 -29.53
N PHE A 92 19.23 -13.98 -29.80
CA PHE A 92 18.66 -14.84 -28.77
C PHE A 92 18.55 -16.32 -29.20
N SER A 93 18.16 -17.16 -28.25
CA SER A 93 17.75 -18.55 -28.47
C SER A 93 16.37 -18.79 -27.87
N ILE A 94 15.67 -19.84 -28.33
CA ILE A 94 14.38 -20.25 -27.75
C ILE A 94 14.36 -21.76 -27.48
N THR A 95 13.59 -22.18 -26.49
CA THR A 95 13.39 -23.60 -26.17
C THR A 95 12.36 -24.25 -27.10
N ASN A 96 12.31 -25.58 -27.11
CA ASN A 96 11.32 -26.36 -27.84
C ASN A 96 9.86 -26.06 -27.46
N VAL A 97 9.59 -25.51 -26.27
CA VAL A 97 8.22 -25.10 -25.86
C VAL A 97 7.88 -23.67 -26.24
N CYS A 98 8.86 -22.86 -26.65
CA CYS A 98 8.64 -21.56 -27.27
C CYS A 98 8.47 -21.70 -28.80
N GLY A 99 7.48 -21.01 -29.36
CA GLY A 99 7.31 -20.85 -30.80
C GLY A 99 7.88 -19.52 -31.28
N LEU A 100 8.30 -19.46 -32.54
CA LEU A 100 8.77 -18.24 -33.22
C LEU A 100 8.07 -18.04 -34.56
N VAL A 101 7.72 -16.79 -34.84
CA VAL A 101 7.15 -16.28 -36.09
C VAL A 101 8.16 -15.32 -36.72
N ASP A 102 8.54 -15.62 -37.95
CA ASP A 102 9.48 -14.91 -38.80
C ASP A 102 8.67 -14.32 -39.97
N ILE A 103 8.46 -13.00 -39.99
CA ILE A 103 7.59 -12.34 -40.98
C ILE A 103 8.34 -12.28 -42.32
N GLN A 104 7.67 -12.67 -43.41
CA GLN A 104 8.27 -12.76 -44.75
C GLN A 104 7.61 -11.79 -45.75
N ASN A 105 6.64 -10.98 -45.30
CA ASN A 105 5.87 -10.06 -46.12
C ASN A 105 6.38 -8.62 -45.99
N ASP A 106 6.76 -7.99 -47.10
CA ASP A 106 7.25 -6.61 -47.16
C ASP A 106 6.17 -5.55 -46.82
N LYS A 107 4.89 -5.94 -46.82
CA LYS A 107 3.75 -5.10 -46.47
C LYS A 107 3.28 -5.31 -45.02
N LEU A 108 4.00 -6.05 -44.18
CA LEU A 108 3.68 -6.25 -42.77
C LEU A 108 4.85 -5.85 -41.86
N LEU A 109 4.61 -4.93 -40.94
CA LEU A 109 5.54 -4.63 -39.86
C LEU A 109 5.43 -5.72 -38.78
N THR A 110 6.54 -6.36 -38.42
CA THR A 110 6.59 -7.39 -37.36
C THR A 110 5.95 -6.92 -36.06
N LYS A 111 6.17 -5.65 -35.71
CA LYS A 111 5.63 -5.02 -34.51
C LYS A 111 4.10 -4.80 -34.56
N PHE A 112 3.54 -4.51 -35.74
CA PHE A 112 2.09 -4.46 -35.94
C PHE A 112 1.46 -5.86 -35.79
N VAL A 113 2.08 -6.88 -36.40
CA VAL A 113 1.61 -8.27 -36.28
C VAL A 113 1.73 -8.77 -34.83
N TYR A 114 2.75 -8.36 -34.08
CA TYR A 114 2.88 -8.62 -32.64
C TYR A 114 1.69 -8.04 -31.84
N TYR A 115 1.34 -6.76 -32.05
CA TYR A 115 0.20 -6.15 -31.38
C TYR A 115 -1.13 -6.83 -31.76
N TYR A 116 -1.34 -7.13 -33.04
CA TYR A 116 -2.52 -7.89 -33.52
C TYR A 116 -2.63 -9.29 -32.89
N LEU A 117 -1.51 -10.03 -32.81
CA LEU A 117 -1.48 -11.35 -32.21
C LEU A 117 -1.74 -11.30 -30.70
N THR A 118 -1.32 -10.25 -30.00
CA THR A 118 -1.50 -10.09 -28.54
C THR A 118 -2.96 -10.19 -28.11
N ILE A 119 -3.89 -9.65 -28.89
CA ILE A 119 -5.35 -9.73 -28.62
C ILE A 119 -6.03 -10.96 -29.23
N THR A 120 -5.36 -11.63 -30.16
CA THR A 120 -5.99 -12.65 -31.02
C THR A 120 -5.64 -14.06 -30.58
N THR A 121 -4.38 -14.35 -30.24
CA THR A 121 -3.89 -15.70 -29.90
C THR A 121 -4.68 -16.37 -28.77
N LYS A 122 -5.12 -15.60 -27.76
CA LYS A 122 -5.89 -16.11 -26.62
C LYS A 122 -7.21 -16.77 -27.03
N LYS A 123 -7.81 -16.36 -28.16
CA LYS A 123 -9.03 -16.95 -28.74
C LYS A 123 -8.81 -18.36 -29.33
N TYR A 124 -7.55 -18.75 -29.54
CA TYR A 124 -7.14 -20.01 -30.17
C TYR A 124 -6.46 -20.98 -29.19
N VAL A 125 -6.37 -20.63 -27.90
CA VAL A 125 -5.80 -21.50 -26.86
C VAL A 125 -6.81 -22.60 -26.49
N SER A 126 -6.42 -23.87 -26.61
CA SER A 126 -7.24 -24.99 -26.14
C SER A 126 -7.06 -25.16 -24.63
N SER A 127 -8.16 -25.10 -23.87
CA SER A 127 -8.16 -25.02 -22.39
C SER A 127 -8.71 -26.24 -21.65
N GLY A 128 -9.41 -27.15 -22.34
CA GLY A 128 -10.27 -28.17 -21.72
C GLY A 128 -9.60 -29.38 -21.04
N MET A 129 -8.26 -29.45 -20.92
CA MET A 129 -7.55 -30.61 -20.35
C MET A 129 -6.36 -30.21 -19.44
N GLY A 130 -6.58 -29.29 -18.50
CA GLY A 130 -5.69 -29.02 -17.36
C GLY A 130 -4.35 -28.32 -17.66
N ASN A 131 -3.84 -28.38 -18.89
CA ASN A 131 -2.67 -27.63 -19.35
C ASN A 131 -3.00 -26.96 -20.69
N PRO A 132 -3.30 -25.65 -20.72
CA PRO A 132 -3.68 -24.94 -21.94
C PRO A 132 -2.57 -24.91 -23.00
N LYS A 133 -2.92 -24.91 -24.29
CA LYS A 133 -1.94 -24.92 -25.40
C LYS A 133 -2.32 -24.07 -26.61
N LEU A 134 -1.29 -23.54 -27.29
CA LEU A 134 -1.37 -22.95 -28.62
C LEU A 134 -0.24 -23.52 -29.50
N MET A 135 -0.54 -24.61 -30.21
CA MET A 135 0.41 -25.32 -31.07
C MET A 135 0.59 -24.60 -32.41
N SER A 136 1.75 -24.75 -33.05
CA SER A 136 2.13 -24.04 -34.29
C SER A 136 1.16 -24.25 -35.46
N ASN A 137 0.52 -25.41 -35.55
CA ASN A 137 -0.51 -25.73 -36.56
C ASN A 137 -1.87 -25.04 -36.32
N VAL A 138 -2.08 -24.48 -35.13
CA VAL A 138 -3.23 -23.62 -34.80
C VAL A 138 -2.84 -22.15 -34.95
N MET A 139 -1.65 -21.77 -34.45
CA MET A 139 -1.05 -20.45 -34.64
C MET A 139 -0.98 -20.04 -36.13
N ALA A 140 -0.60 -20.97 -37.00
CA ALA A 140 -0.56 -20.78 -38.46
C ALA A 140 -1.92 -20.40 -39.08
N LYS A 141 -3.05 -20.80 -38.47
CA LYS A 141 -4.41 -20.57 -38.99
C LYS A 141 -5.04 -19.26 -38.48
N ILE A 142 -4.31 -18.51 -37.65
CA ILE A 142 -4.76 -17.17 -37.25
C ILE A 142 -4.70 -16.30 -38.50
N LYS A 143 -5.83 -15.71 -38.91
CA LYS A 143 -5.85 -14.71 -39.98
C LYS A 143 -5.30 -13.39 -39.45
N VAL A 144 -4.49 -12.71 -40.26
CA VAL A 144 -3.88 -11.41 -39.95
C VAL A 144 -4.31 -10.39 -41.00
N PRO A 145 -4.70 -9.16 -40.61
CA PRO A 145 -5.08 -8.11 -41.55
C PRO A 145 -3.83 -7.51 -42.20
N ILE A 146 -3.95 -7.09 -43.47
CA ILE A 146 -2.88 -6.41 -44.23
C ILE A 146 -3.36 -4.99 -44.62
N PRO A 147 -3.44 -4.03 -43.67
CA PRO A 147 -3.68 -2.63 -43.98
C PRO A 147 -2.43 -1.99 -44.61
N PRO A 148 -2.54 -0.80 -45.25
CA PRO A 148 -1.38 -0.09 -45.79
C PRO A 148 -0.29 0.17 -44.72
N LEU A 149 0.99 0.07 -45.09
CA LEU A 149 2.12 0.22 -44.16
C LEU A 149 2.02 1.49 -43.29
N LYS A 150 1.69 2.64 -43.89
CA LYS A 150 1.48 3.92 -43.19
C LYS A 150 0.47 3.86 -42.03
N ILE A 151 -0.53 2.98 -42.13
CA ILE A 151 -1.51 2.75 -41.05
C ILE A 151 -0.91 1.86 -39.97
N GLN A 152 -0.12 0.85 -40.33
CA GLN A 152 0.63 0.03 -39.37
C GLN A 152 1.65 0.87 -38.60
N GLU A 153 2.34 1.81 -39.26
CA GLU A 153 3.29 2.74 -38.64
C GLU A 153 2.64 3.59 -37.55
N GLU A 154 1.52 4.27 -37.85
CA GLU A 154 0.81 5.10 -36.85
C GLU A 154 0.16 4.24 -35.74
N ILE A 155 -0.33 3.04 -36.05
CA ILE A 155 -0.81 2.09 -35.02
C ILE A 155 0.31 1.70 -34.07
N VAL A 156 1.45 1.24 -34.60
CA VAL A 156 2.61 0.82 -33.80
C VAL A 156 3.11 1.98 -32.94
N LYS A 157 3.26 3.19 -33.52
CA LYS A 157 3.68 4.41 -32.84
C LYS A 157 2.75 4.82 -31.68
N ILE A 158 1.43 4.64 -31.83
CA ILE A 158 0.47 4.91 -30.74
C ILE A 158 0.60 3.84 -29.65
N LEU A 159 0.62 2.56 -30.01
CA LEU A 159 0.67 1.45 -29.06
C LEU A 159 2.02 1.35 -28.32
N ASP A 160 3.12 1.65 -28.99
CA ASP A 160 4.46 1.78 -28.39
C ASP A 160 4.47 2.82 -27.29
N LYS A 161 3.98 4.04 -27.58
CA LYS A 161 3.95 5.13 -26.61
C LYS A 161 3.12 4.80 -25.36
N PHE A 162 2.00 4.08 -25.52
CA PHE A 162 1.24 3.57 -24.37
C PHE A 162 1.97 2.44 -23.63
N THR A 163 2.65 1.54 -24.36
CA THR A 163 3.42 0.44 -23.77
C THR A 163 4.61 0.97 -22.95
N GLU A 164 5.29 1.99 -23.45
CA GLU A 164 6.39 2.71 -22.78
C GLU A 164 5.91 3.35 -21.47
N TYR A 165 4.86 4.17 -21.49
CA TYR A 165 4.30 4.79 -20.28
C TYR A 165 3.83 3.76 -19.24
N VAL A 166 3.17 2.67 -19.66
CA VAL A 166 2.76 1.60 -18.73
C VAL A 166 3.98 0.90 -18.12
N THR A 167 5.05 0.71 -18.89
CA THR A 167 6.29 0.06 -18.42
C THR A 167 7.05 0.94 -17.42
N GLU A 168 7.19 2.23 -17.72
CA GLU A 168 7.84 3.24 -16.87
C GLU A 168 7.15 3.34 -15.50
N LEU A 169 5.84 3.59 -15.49
CA LEU A 169 5.05 3.72 -14.26
C LEU A 169 5.01 2.41 -13.44
N THR A 170 5.08 1.24 -14.10
CA THR A 170 5.17 -0.06 -13.42
C THR A 170 6.54 -0.26 -12.76
N ALA A 171 7.62 0.21 -13.39
CA ALA A 171 8.97 0.15 -12.83
C ALA A 171 9.10 1.06 -11.60
N GLU A 172 8.58 2.30 -11.66
CA GLU A 172 8.52 3.21 -10.52
C GLU A 172 7.75 2.61 -9.33
N LEU A 173 6.56 2.07 -9.57
CA LEU A 173 5.75 1.40 -8.55
C LEU A 173 6.50 0.22 -7.91
N THR A 174 7.25 -0.55 -8.70
CA THR A 174 8.03 -1.70 -8.22
C THR A 174 9.24 -1.27 -7.38
N ALA A 175 9.87 -0.14 -7.73
CA ALA A 175 10.97 0.45 -6.96
C ALA A 175 10.48 0.95 -5.59
N GLU A 176 9.40 1.74 -5.56
CA GLU A 176 8.77 2.20 -4.31
C GLU A 176 8.34 1.02 -3.42
N LEU A 177 7.70 -0.02 -4.00
CA LEU A 177 7.37 -1.27 -3.29
C LEU A 177 8.59 -1.89 -2.60
N THR A 178 9.70 -1.98 -3.33
CA THR A 178 10.96 -2.56 -2.84
C THR A 178 11.56 -1.72 -1.70
N ASP A 179 11.50 -0.39 -1.80
CA ASP A 179 12.00 0.51 -0.77
C ASP A 179 11.09 0.60 0.45
N ARG A 180 9.77 0.39 0.30
CA ARG A 180 8.83 0.20 1.41
C ARG A 180 9.08 -1.11 2.17
N GLN A 181 9.41 -2.21 1.49
CA GLN A 181 9.78 -3.47 2.15
C GLN A 181 11.11 -3.35 2.93
N LYS A 182 12.10 -2.60 2.40
CA LYS A 182 13.31 -2.23 3.15
C LYS A 182 12.98 -1.36 4.37
N GLN A 183 12.12 -0.35 4.20
CA GLN A 183 11.69 0.58 5.25
C GLN A 183 10.94 -0.15 6.38
N TYR A 184 10.02 -1.07 6.05
CA TYR A 184 9.35 -1.94 7.01
C TYR A 184 10.38 -2.78 7.78
N SER A 185 11.28 -3.48 7.09
CA SER A 185 12.30 -4.31 7.74
C SER A 185 13.14 -3.49 8.72
N PHE A 186 13.65 -2.33 8.30
CA PHE A 186 14.42 -1.42 9.15
C PHE A 186 13.65 -0.92 10.38
N TYR A 187 12.38 -0.51 10.22
CA TYR A 187 11.59 -0.06 11.37
C TYR A 187 11.13 -1.19 12.28
N ARG A 188 10.81 -2.37 11.74
CA ARG A 188 10.52 -3.59 12.51
C ARG A 188 11.72 -3.94 13.39
N ASP A 189 12.89 -4.04 12.78
CA ASP A 189 14.11 -4.43 13.48
C ASP A 189 14.48 -3.39 14.53
N LYS A 190 14.31 -2.09 14.23
CA LYS A 190 14.51 -1.00 15.22
C LYS A 190 13.46 -0.97 16.36
N LEU A 191 12.24 -1.45 16.14
CA LEU A 191 11.18 -1.52 17.16
C LEU A 191 11.31 -2.76 18.06
N LEU A 192 12.08 -3.75 17.64
CA LEU A 192 12.36 -4.99 18.39
C LEU A 192 13.78 -5.05 18.95
N SER A 193 14.69 -4.17 18.52
CA SER A 193 15.98 -3.91 19.16
C SER A 193 15.82 -3.04 20.40
N PHE A 194 16.28 -3.52 21.56
CA PHE A 194 16.24 -2.81 22.84
C PHE A 194 17.65 -2.46 23.37
N GLU A 195 18.59 -2.19 22.46
CA GLU A 195 20.01 -2.00 22.78
C GLU A 195 20.38 -0.57 23.22
N ASP A 196 19.54 0.44 22.92
CA ASP A 196 19.71 1.82 23.39
C ASP A 196 19.16 1.99 24.83
N GLU A 197 20.01 2.37 25.79
CA GLU A 197 19.84 2.26 27.26
C GLU A 197 18.75 3.15 27.93
N VAL A 198 17.67 3.53 27.25
CA VAL A 198 16.65 4.48 27.77
C VAL A 198 15.49 3.79 28.50
N TYR A 199 15.30 2.47 28.33
CA TYR A 199 14.20 1.72 28.92
C TYR A 199 14.65 0.47 29.67
N GLN A 200 14.27 0.34 30.95
CA GLN A 200 14.36 -0.94 31.66
C GLN A 200 13.32 -1.91 31.09
N VAL A 201 13.80 -2.90 30.35
CA VAL A 201 12.98 -3.99 29.78
C VAL A 201 13.10 -5.23 30.67
N GLU A 202 11.96 -5.78 31.06
CA GLU A 202 11.89 -7.07 31.75
C GLU A 202 12.21 -8.18 30.73
N TRP A 203 13.11 -9.10 31.06
CA TRP A 203 13.43 -10.25 30.21
C TRP A 203 12.71 -11.49 30.74
N LYS A 204 11.90 -12.13 29.88
CA LYS A 204 11.20 -13.38 30.20
C LYS A 204 11.66 -14.51 29.29
N THR A 205 11.45 -15.73 29.71
CA THR A 205 11.48 -16.91 28.85
C THR A 205 10.11 -17.11 28.20
N LEU A 206 10.08 -17.75 27.03
CA LEU A 206 8.83 -17.99 26.30
C LEU A 206 7.83 -18.84 27.10
N GLY A 207 8.32 -19.76 27.94
CA GLY A 207 7.49 -20.55 28.87
C GLY A 207 6.89 -19.77 30.05
N GLU A 208 7.32 -18.52 30.30
CA GLU A 208 6.72 -17.63 31.32
C GLU A 208 5.63 -16.70 30.74
N VAL A 209 5.46 -16.68 29.41
CA VAL A 209 4.48 -15.82 28.72
C VAL A 209 3.48 -16.59 27.85
N ALA A 210 3.72 -17.88 27.61
CA ALA A 210 2.89 -18.74 26.77
C ALA A 210 2.65 -20.11 27.41
N GLU A 211 1.40 -20.56 27.40
CA GLU A 211 1.04 -21.94 27.71
C GLU A 211 1.35 -22.80 26.47
N ASN A 212 2.30 -23.74 26.63
CA ASN A 212 2.69 -24.65 25.56
C ASN A 212 1.79 -25.90 25.57
N LEU A 213 0.99 -26.05 24.51
CA LEU A 213 -0.03 -27.10 24.35
C LEU A 213 0.44 -28.28 23.47
N ASP A 214 1.75 -28.49 23.33
CA ASP A 214 2.32 -29.54 22.47
C ASP A 214 1.84 -30.95 22.79
N TYR A 215 1.38 -31.19 24.03
CA TYR A 215 0.84 -32.45 24.53
C TYR A 215 -0.57 -32.78 23.98
N LEU A 216 -1.27 -31.81 23.37
CA LEU A 216 -2.56 -32.02 22.70
C LEU A 216 -2.43 -32.38 21.22
N ARG A 217 -1.24 -32.18 20.61
CA ARG A 217 -0.96 -32.46 19.19
C ARG A 217 -1.07 -33.95 18.90
N LYS A 218 -1.61 -34.31 17.72
CA LYS A 218 -1.72 -35.72 17.28
C LYS A 218 -1.26 -35.86 15.83
N PRO A 219 -0.20 -36.62 15.53
CA PRO A 219 0.22 -36.84 14.15
C PRO A 219 -0.71 -37.81 13.41
N VAL A 220 -1.16 -37.44 12.22
CA VAL A 220 -1.96 -38.30 11.33
C VAL A 220 -1.26 -38.47 9.99
N THR A 221 -0.97 -39.72 9.63
CA THR A 221 -0.38 -40.12 8.35
C THR A 221 -1.34 -39.82 7.20
N LYS A 222 -0.81 -39.43 6.02
CA LYS A 222 -1.66 -38.95 4.91
C LYS A 222 -2.73 -39.96 4.45
N GLY A 223 -2.43 -41.25 4.48
CA GLY A 223 -3.39 -42.32 4.14
C GLY A 223 -4.46 -42.62 5.20
N SER A 224 -4.37 -41.99 6.38
CA SER A 224 -5.32 -42.15 7.50
C SER A 224 -6.03 -40.83 7.84
N ARG A 225 -5.94 -39.82 6.97
CA ARG A 225 -6.73 -38.58 7.05
C ARG A 225 -8.06 -38.80 6.36
N SER A 226 -9.15 -38.80 7.11
CA SER A 226 -10.48 -38.58 6.54
C SER A 226 -10.55 -37.15 6.00
N SER A 227 -11.01 -36.99 4.75
CA SER A 227 -11.09 -35.67 4.10
C SER A 227 -12.26 -34.86 4.65
N GLY A 228 -12.03 -33.57 4.93
CA GLY A 228 -13.06 -32.69 5.47
C GLY A 228 -12.76 -31.20 5.30
N ILE A 229 -13.16 -30.39 6.29
CA ILE A 229 -13.17 -28.92 6.21
C ILE A 229 -12.19 -28.23 7.19
N TYR A 230 -11.64 -28.94 8.17
CA TYR A 230 -10.77 -28.34 9.18
C TYR A 230 -9.30 -28.38 8.73
N PRO A 231 -8.54 -27.27 8.78
CA PRO A 231 -7.16 -27.23 8.34
C PRO A 231 -6.24 -28.10 9.21
N TYR A 232 -5.43 -28.94 8.54
CA TYR A 232 -4.37 -29.74 9.13
C TYR A 232 -3.03 -29.01 8.98
N TYR A 233 -2.46 -28.52 10.08
CA TYR A 233 -1.23 -27.71 10.09
C TYR A 233 0.06 -28.52 10.29
N GLY A 234 1.12 -28.06 9.63
CA GLY A 234 2.52 -28.48 9.85
C GLY A 234 3.46 -27.28 9.98
N ALA A 235 4.78 -27.53 9.89
CA ALA A 235 5.83 -26.55 10.19
C ALA A 235 5.77 -25.20 9.44
N SER A 236 5.03 -25.10 8.33
CA SER A 236 4.99 -23.91 7.47
C SER A 236 3.56 -23.59 6.99
N GLY A 237 2.55 -23.90 7.80
CA GLY A 237 1.14 -23.61 7.52
C GLY A 237 0.29 -24.85 7.24
N ILE A 238 -0.79 -24.68 6.47
CA ILE A 238 -1.76 -25.74 6.15
C ILE A 238 -1.12 -26.75 5.18
N VAL A 239 -1.28 -28.04 5.48
CA VAL A 239 -0.74 -29.17 4.71
C VAL A 239 -1.86 -30.03 4.10
N ASP A 240 -3.04 -30.07 4.72
CA ASP A 240 -4.20 -30.89 4.32
C ASP A 240 -5.49 -30.33 4.94
N TYR A 241 -6.64 -30.95 4.65
CA TYR A 241 -7.91 -30.69 5.35
C TYR A 241 -8.56 -31.99 5.86
N VAL A 242 -9.11 -31.97 7.07
CA VAL A 242 -9.63 -33.14 7.80
C VAL A 242 -11.07 -32.93 8.31
N ASP A 243 -11.76 -34.03 8.66
CA ASP A 243 -13.17 -34.06 9.08
C ASP A 243 -13.41 -33.70 10.55
N ASP A 244 -12.42 -33.87 11.41
CA ASP A 244 -12.45 -33.56 12.85
C ASP A 244 -11.33 -32.56 13.26
N TYR A 245 -11.36 -32.08 14.50
CA TYR A 245 -10.43 -31.07 15.03
C TYR A 245 -9.98 -31.38 16.47
N ILE A 246 -8.79 -30.91 16.83
CA ILE A 246 -8.21 -31.10 18.18
C ILE A 246 -7.87 -29.80 18.91
N PHE A 247 -7.96 -28.66 18.21
CA PHE A 247 -7.85 -27.32 18.75
C PHE A 247 -9.00 -26.45 18.23
N ASP A 248 -9.52 -25.55 19.07
CA ASP A 248 -10.55 -24.57 18.70
C ASP A 248 -10.36 -23.30 19.54
N GLY A 249 -9.82 -22.25 18.91
CA GLY A 249 -9.39 -21.04 19.60
C GLY A 249 -8.24 -20.33 18.89
N ASP A 250 -7.59 -19.39 19.59
CA ASP A 250 -6.51 -18.57 19.05
C ASP A 250 -5.14 -19.01 19.57
N TYR A 251 -4.26 -19.40 18.64
CA TYR A 251 -2.93 -19.95 18.93
C TYR A 251 -1.85 -19.27 18.07
N LEU A 252 -0.60 -19.35 18.52
CA LEU A 252 0.59 -19.12 17.70
C LEU A 252 1.24 -20.47 17.43
N LEU A 253 1.46 -20.79 16.16
CA LEU A 253 2.21 -21.98 15.78
C LEU A 253 3.65 -21.61 15.48
N VAL A 254 4.60 -22.42 15.95
CA VAL A 254 6.03 -22.22 15.69
C VAL A 254 6.61 -23.48 15.05
N SER A 255 7.39 -23.37 13.99
CA SER A 255 8.04 -24.53 13.33
C SER A 255 8.85 -25.35 14.34
N GLU A 256 8.55 -26.65 14.49
CA GLU A 256 9.36 -27.55 15.32
C GLU A 256 10.59 -28.05 14.53
N ASP A 257 10.43 -28.41 13.26
CA ASP A 257 11.54 -28.88 12.43
C ASP A 257 11.46 -28.44 10.96
N GLY A 258 12.60 -28.56 10.27
CA GLY A 258 12.74 -28.32 8.83
C GLY A 258 13.72 -27.20 8.49
N ALA A 259 14.20 -27.20 7.24
CA ALA A 259 15.23 -26.27 6.77
C ALA A 259 14.85 -24.78 6.85
N ASN A 260 13.55 -24.44 6.95
CA ASN A 260 13.10 -23.05 7.08
C ASN A 260 13.51 -22.39 8.41
N LEU A 261 13.75 -23.17 9.47
CA LEU A 261 14.26 -22.65 10.74
C LEU A 261 15.56 -21.83 10.58
N ILE A 262 16.43 -22.29 9.66
CA ILE A 262 17.68 -21.62 9.27
C ILE A 262 17.46 -20.71 8.06
N ALA A 263 16.73 -21.19 7.03
CA ALA A 263 16.62 -20.48 5.76
C ALA A 263 15.68 -19.26 5.75
N ARG A 264 14.78 -19.15 6.75
CA ARG A 264 13.84 -18.01 6.98
C ARG A 264 13.13 -17.50 5.71
N LYS A 265 12.75 -18.40 4.81
CA LYS A 265 12.06 -18.08 3.54
C LYS A 265 10.56 -17.83 3.72
N THR A 266 9.97 -18.46 4.71
CA THR A 266 8.63 -18.16 5.22
C THR A 266 8.72 -17.80 6.71
N PRO A 267 7.70 -17.15 7.30
CA PRO A 267 7.59 -17.04 8.75
C PRO A 267 7.77 -18.41 9.43
N ILE A 268 8.43 -18.39 10.59
CA ILE A 268 8.60 -19.55 11.47
C ILE A 268 7.58 -19.56 12.61
N ALA A 269 7.02 -18.39 12.94
CA ALA A 269 5.93 -18.22 13.88
C ALA A 269 4.73 -17.60 13.14
N PHE A 270 3.55 -18.21 13.22
CA PHE A 270 2.35 -17.77 12.51
C PHE A 270 1.06 -18.09 13.28
N SER A 271 0.12 -17.16 13.29
CA SER A 271 -1.14 -17.30 14.05
C SER A 271 -2.11 -18.26 13.37
N VAL A 272 -2.89 -18.97 14.19
CA VAL A 272 -4.01 -19.82 13.78
C VAL A 272 -5.22 -19.52 14.67
N THR A 273 -6.41 -19.53 14.07
CA THR A 273 -7.69 -19.17 14.72
C THR A 273 -8.77 -20.19 14.38
N GLY A 274 -9.50 -20.65 15.39
CA GLY A 274 -10.62 -21.57 15.27
C GLY A 274 -10.25 -23.05 15.11
N LYS A 275 -11.23 -23.84 14.67
CA LYS A 275 -11.16 -25.30 14.58
C LYS A 275 -10.06 -25.77 13.65
N SER A 276 -9.09 -26.49 14.21
CA SER A 276 -7.89 -26.93 13.51
C SER A 276 -7.33 -28.25 14.05
N TRP A 277 -6.54 -28.92 13.22
CA TRP A 277 -5.74 -30.08 13.62
C TRP A 277 -4.26 -29.73 13.46
N ILE A 278 -3.45 -29.95 14.50
CA ILE A 278 -2.04 -29.53 14.50
C ILE A 278 -1.13 -30.74 14.68
N ASN A 279 -0.19 -30.88 13.74
CA ASN A 279 0.77 -31.99 13.68
C ASN A 279 2.01 -31.73 14.55
N ASN A 280 2.78 -32.78 14.84
CA ASN A 280 4.01 -32.72 15.65
C ASN A 280 5.18 -31.93 15.02
N HIS A 281 5.01 -31.34 13.84
CA HIS A 281 6.02 -30.50 13.18
C HIS A 281 5.82 -28.99 13.44
N ALA A 282 4.77 -28.61 14.16
CA ALA A 282 4.55 -27.25 14.63
C ALA A 282 4.17 -27.27 16.11
N HIS A 283 4.82 -26.45 16.92
CA HIS A 283 4.46 -26.22 18.32
C HIS A 283 3.14 -25.46 18.43
N VAL A 284 2.44 -25.61 19.56
CA VAL A 284 1.21 -24.85 19.85
C VAL A 284 1.39 -23.99 21.09
N LEU A 285 1.38 -22.67 20.92
CA LEU A 285 1.47 -21.70 22.00
C LEU A 285 0.15 -20.95 22.17
N LYS A 286 -0.38 -20.95 23.39
CA LYS A 286 -1.57 -20.20 23.81
C LYS A 286 -1.16 -19.04 24.71
N PHE A 287 -1.83 -17.90 24.58
CA PHE A 287 -1.55 -16.67 25.31
C PHE A 287 -2.83 -16.16 26.00
N GLU A 288 -2.68 -15.38 27.06
CA GLU A 288 -3.81 -14.69 27.71
C GLU A 288 -4.34 -13.50 26.88
N SER A 289 -3.56 -13.05 25.88
CA SER A 289 -3.76 -11.79 25.15
C SER A 289 -3.31 -11.92 23.69
N ASP A 290 -4.13 -11.44 22.75
CA ASP A 290 -3.76 -11.39 21.32
C ASP A 290 -2.56 -10.46 21.06
N ILE A 291 -2.39 -9.39 21.85
CA ILE A 291 -1.21 -8.54 21.75
C ILE A 291 0.05 -9.34 22.08
N ASP A 292 -0.01 -10.20 23.11
CA ASP A 292 1.16 -10.95 23.53
C ASP A 292 1.47 -12.07 22.53
N ARG A 293 0.43 -12.71 21.98
CA ARG A 293 0.51 -13.63 20.83
C ARG A 293 1.21 -12.98 19.63
N LYS A 294 0.76 -11.79 19.20
CA LYS A 294 1.31 -11.06 18.05
C LYS A 294 2.71 -10.54 18.31
N TYR A 295 2.95 -9.95 19.48
CA TYR A 295 4.26 -9.45 19.89
C TYR A 295 5.31 -10.57 19.84
N VAL A 296 4.98 -11.75 20.39
CA VAL A 296 5.86 -12.92 20.33
C VAL A 296 6.02 -13.46 18.91
N SER A 297 4.96 -13.43 18.08
CA SER A 297 5.07 -13.78 16.65
C SER A 297 6.09 -12.90 15.92
N TYR A 298 5.98 -11.58 16.06
CA TYR A 298 6.94 -10.64 15.46
C TYR A 298 8.35 -10.83 16.02
N TYR A 299 8.49 -10.98 17.33
CA TYR A 299 9.77 -11.17 18.00
C TYR A 299 10.48 -12.46 17.54
N LEU A 300 9.79 -13.61 17.51
CA LEU A 300 10.35 -14.89 17.05
C LEU A 300 10.75 -14.85 15.56
N ASN A 301 9.96 -14.19 14.71
CA ASN A 301 10.31 -14.04 13.30
C ASN A 301 11.52 -13.10 13.08
N HIS A 302 11.76 -12.15 13.99
CA HIS A 302 12.90 -11.22 13.96
C HIS A 302 14.20 -11.81 14.53
N ILE A 303 14.18 -12.44 15.71
CA ILE A 303 15.42 -12.89 16.38
C ILE A 303 16.11 -14.05 15.65
N ASP A 304 17.44 -14.13 15.82
CA ASP A 304 18.18 -15.35 15.50
C ASP A 304 17.76 -16.48 16.45
N LEU A 305 17.47 -17.64 15.86
CA LEU A 305 17.16 -18.88 16.60
C LEU A 305 18.25 -19.95 16.47
N THR A 306 19.34 -19.68 15.74
CA THR A 306 20.49 -20.59 15.62
C THR A 306 21.01 -21.09 16.98
N PRO A 307 21.06 -20.28 18.07
CA PRO A 307 21.43 -20.76 19.41
C PRO A 307 20.45 -21.77 20.04
N TYR A 308 19.21 -21.83 19.57
CA TYR A 308 18.14 -22.69 20.09
C TYR A 308 17.83 -23.88 19.15
N ILE A 309 18.42 -23.92 17.96
CA ILE A 309 18.23 -24.98 16.97
C ILE A 309 19.21 -26.14 17.23
N SER A 310 18.70 -27.36 17.12
CA SER A 310 19.45 -28.62 17.27
C SER A 310 19.38 -29.45 15.99
N GLY A 311 20.33 -30.38 15.79
CA GLY A 311 20.35 -31.29 14.64
C GLY A 311 20.98 -30.70 13.37
N ALA A 312 22.14 -31.22 12.96
CA ALA A 312 22.90 -30.67 11.83
C ALA A 312 22.33 -31.03 10.44
N ALA A 313 21.73 -32.22 10.28
CA ALA A 313 21.17 -32.68 9.01
C ALA A 313 19.67 -32.34 8.83
N GLN A 314 18.92 -32.28 9.94
CA GLN A 314 17.54 -31.80 9.98
C GLN A 314 17.43 -30.82 11.16
N PRO A 315 17.39 -29.51 10.89
CA PRO A 315 17.23 -28.49 11.93
C PRO A 315 15.92 -28.70 12.70
N LYS A 316 16.02 -28.67 14.03
CA LYS A 316 14.90 -28.87 14.96
C LYS A 316 15.02 -27.95 16.17
N LEU A 317 14.01 -27.11 16.36
CA LEU A 317 13.73 -26.40 17.61
C LEU A 317 12.90 -27.36 18.46
N ASN A 318 13.36 -27.76 19.65
CA ASN A 318 12.58 -28.66 20.52
C ASN A 318 11.81 -27.85 21.59
N GLN A 319 10.82 -28.46 22.24
CA GLN A 319 9.95 -27.80 23.21
C GLN A 319 10.72 -27.11 24.37
N GLN A 320 11.79 -27.72 24.88
CA GLN A 320 12.62 -27.15 25.94
C GLN A 320 13.42 -25.94 25.45
N ASN A 321 14.00 -26.03 24.24
CA ASN A 321 14.71 -24.93 23.61
C ASN A 321 13.76 -23.77 23.27
N LEU A 322 12.57 -24.07 22.74
CA LEU A 322 11.51 -23.10 22.46
C LEU A 322 11.13 -22.35 23.73
N ASN A 323 10.74 -23.06 24.78
CA ASN A 323 10.27 -22.47 26.04
C ASN A 323 11.38 -21.66 26.74
N SER A 324 12.66 -21.93 26.48
CA SER A 324 13.80 -21.19 27.04
C SER A 324 14.28 -20.01 26.18
N ILE A 325 13.65 -19.71 25.04
CA ILE A 325 13.89 -18.50 24.26
C ILE A 325 13.67 -17.27 25.15
N LYS A 326 14.70 -16.44 25.28
CA LYS A 326 14.61 -15.16 26.00
C LYS A 326 14.01 -14.08 25.12
N LEU A 327 12.94 -13.46 25.61
CA LEU A 327 12.30 -12.31 25.00
C LEU A 327 12.40 -11.05 25.86
N ALA A 328 12.72 -9.95 25.19
CA ALA A 328 12.47 -8.61 25.69
C ALA A 328 10.96 -8.45 25.88
N TYR A 329 10.49 -8.23 27.11
CA TYR A 329 9.07 -8.14 27.45
C TYR A 329 8.75 -6.78 28.08
N PRO A 330 8.75 -5.69 27.28
CA PRO A 330 8.43 -4.36 27.79
C PRO A 330 6.96 -4.31 28.26
N LYS A 331 6.62 -3.27 29.03
CA LYS A 331 5.26 -3.08 29.59
C LYS A 331 4.18 -3.14 28.50
N GLN A 332 2.99 -3.62 28.85
CA GLN A 332 1.89 -3.88 27.90
C GLN A 332 1.58 -2.71 26.96
N GLU A 333 1.59 -1.46 27.44
CA GLU A 333 1.42 -0.27 26.58
C GLU A 333 2.44 -0.17 25.42
N VAL A 334 3.67 -0.63 25.64
CA VAL A 334 4.74 -0.65 24.63
C VAL A 334 4.51 -1.80 23.67
N ARG A 335 4.13 -3.00 24.16
CA ARG A 335 3.77 -4.14 23.29
C ARG A 335 2.56 -3.81 22.42
N ASN A 336 1.53 -3.17 22.97
CA ASN A 336 0.38 -2.65 22.21
C ASN A 336 0.83 -1.73 21.06
N LYS A 337 1.73 -0.77 21.33
CA LYS A 337 2.23 0.19 20.32
C LYS A 337 3.10 -0.50 19.27
N ILE A 338 3.99 -1.42 19.66
CA ILE A 338 4.81 -2.21 18.73
C ILE A 338 3.90 -3.04 17.82
N VAL A 339 3.00 -3.86 18.40
CA VAL A 339 2.06 -4.68 17.63
C VAL A 339 1.19 -3.82 16.70
N GLN A 340 0.63 -2.71 17.17
CA GLN A 340 -0.15 -1.82 16.31
C GLN A 340 0.65 -1.28 15.12
N VAL A 341 1.93 -0.93 15.31
CA VAL A 341 2.78 -0.43 14.22
C VAL A 341 3.19 -1.55 13.27
N LEU A 342 3.47 -2.76 13.77
CA LEU A 342 3.85 -3.90 12.95
C LEU A 342 2.67 -4.51 12.18
N ASP A 343 1.49 -4.66 12.81
CA ASP A 343 0.23 -5.03 12.14
C ASP A 343 -0.06 -4.06 10.97
N ASN A 344 0.10 -2.75 11.20
CA ASN A 344 -0.10 -1.72 10.18
C ASN A 344 0.91 -1.81 9.02
N PHE A 345 2.18 -2.13 9.27
CA PHE A 345 3.17 -2.28 8.20
C PHE A 345 3.03 -3.60 7.44
N ASP A 346 2.67 -4.69 8.11
CA ASP A 346 2.57 -6.01 7.48
C ASP A 346 1.35 -6.09 6.55
N ALA A 347 0.21 -5.49 6.95
CA ALA A 347 -1.00 -5.37 6.13
C ALA A 347 -0.77 -4.59 4.83
N VAL A 348 0.05 -3.52 4.87
CA VAL A 348 0.49 -2.76 3.69
C VAL A 348 1.32 -3.64 2.73
N CYS A 349 2.14 -4.55 3.27
CA CYS A 349 3.13 -5.29 2.48
C CYS A 349 2.61 -6.59 1.85
N ASN A 350 1.77 -7.37 2.56
CA ASN A 350 1.68 -8.83 2.33
C ASN A 350 0.29 -9.37 1.94
N ASP A 351 -0.80 -8.64 2.15
CA ASP A 351 -2.15 -9.14 1.87
C ASP A 351 -2.56 -8.87 0.40
N LEU A 352 -3.25 -9.79 -0.28
CA LEU A 352 -3.82 -9.56 -1.62
C LEU A 352 -5.26 -9.01 -1.58
N SER A 353 -5.85 -8.99 -0.39
CA SER A 353 -7.14 -8.38 -0.05
C SER A 353 -7.02 -7.08 0.75
N ILE A 354 -5.83 -6.75 1.27
CA ILE A 354 -5.55 -5.50 2.01
C ILE A 354 -4.28 -4.76 1.53
N GLY A 355 -3.31 -5.40 0.88
CA GLY A 355 -2.06 -4.79 0.36
C GLY A 355 -2.18 -4.25 -1.07
N LEU A 356 -1.17 -3.46 -1.49
CA LEU A 356 -1.28 -2.35 -2.47
C LEU A 356 -2.42 -2.37 -3.51
N PRO A 357 -2.57 -3.35 -4.42
CA PRO A 357 -3.65 -3.31 -5.43
C PRO A 357 -5.05 -3.21 -4.81
N LYS A 358 -5.25 -3.94 -3.71
CA LYS A 358 -6.50 -3.90 -2.93
C LYS A 358 -6.39 -3.03 -1.68
N GLU A 359 -5.20 -2.59 -1.29
CA GLU A 359 -5.06 -1.42 -0.44
C GLU A 359 -5.50 -0.15 -1.15
N ILE A 360 -5.42 -0.06 -2.48
CA ILE A 360 -5.93 1.08 -3.25
C ILE A 360 -7.46 1.02 -3.33
N GLU A 361 -8.05 -0.15 -3.62
CA GLU A 361 -9.51 -0.36 -3.59
C GLU A 361 -10.07 -0.18 -2.16
N LEU A 362 -9.38 -0.71 -1.14
CA LEU A 362 -9.76 -0.53 0.25
C LEU A 362 -9.40 0.84 0.79
N ARG A 363 -8.37 1.57 0.34
CA ARG A 363 -8.11 2.98 0.73
C ARG A 363 -8.98 3.96 -0.03
N GLN A 364 -9.57 3.62 -1.16
CA GLN A 364 -10.77 4.32 -1.63
C GLN A 364 -11.88 4.13 -0.59
N LYS A 365 -12.21 2.88 -0.25
CA LYS A 365 -13.27 2.54 0.73
C LYS A 365 -12.94 2.89 2.18
N GLN A 366 -11.68 3.14 2.55
CA GLN A 366 -11.19 3.57 3.88
C GLN A 366 -10.92 5.06 3.91
N TYR A 367 -10.64 5.73 2.79
CA TYR A 367 -10.78 7.18 2.74
C TYR A 367 -12.26 7.57 2.80
N GLU A 368 -13.16 6.71 2.30
CA GLU A 368 -14.61 6.80 2.50
C GLU A 368 -15.04 6.38 3.93
N TYR A 369 -14.54 5.26 4.46
CA TYR A 369 -14.93 4.74 5.79
C TYR A 369 -14.21 5.39 6.99
N PHE A 370 -12.93 5.75 6.91
CA PHE A 370 -12.29 6.59 7.94
C PHE A 370 -12.74 8.05 7.86
N ARG A 371 -13.24 8.54 6.73
CA ARG A 371 -14.06 9.77 6.72
C ARG A 371 -15.31 9.60 7.57
N GLU A 372 -16.01 8.47 7.49
CA GLU A 372 -17.12 8.15 8.39
C GLU A 372 -16.71 7.74 9.84
N LYS A 373 -15.44 7.38 10.09
CA LYS A 373 -15.02 6.77 11.37
C LYS A 373 -13.83 7.37 12.11
N LEU A 374 -13.12 8.37 11.55
CA LEU A 374 -12.33 9.32 12.35
C LEU A 374 -13.23 10.15 13.30
N LEU A 375 -14.55 10.05 13.09
CA LEU A 375 -15.65 10.45 13.94
C LEU A 375 -15.88 9.61 15.23
N THR A 376 -15.19 8.47 15.44
CA THR A 376 -15.36 7.59 16.63
C THR A 376 -14.12 6.70 16.90
N PHE A 377 -13.59 6.49 18.11
CA PHE A 377 -13.92 7.02 19.45
C PHE A 377 -12.79 6.67 20.47
N THR A 378 -12.53 7.50 21.50
CA THR A 378 -11.80 7.15 22.78
C THR A 378 -10.35 6.56 22.69
N ALA A 379 -9.53 6.40 23.76
CA ALA A 379 -9.68 6.55 25.23
C ALA A 379 -8.51 7.33 25.91
N GLU A 380 -8.61 7.58 27.22
CA GLU A 380 -7.93 8.64 28.03
C GLU A 380 -6.42 8.44 28.38
N GLY A 381 -5.73 9.13 29.31
CA GLY A 381 -6.09 10.09 30.39
C GLY A 381 -5.00 11.16 30.69
N VAL A 382 -5.31 12.15 31.54
CA VAL A 382 -4.96 13.58 31.30
C VAL A 382 -4.81 14.50 32.57
N TYR A 383 -4.23 15.72 32.46
CA TYR A 383 -4.06 16.72 33.56
C TYR A 383 -4.14 18.23 33.13
N PRO A 384 -4.41 19.20 34.05
CA PRO A 384 -4.59 20.64 33.75
C PRO A 384 -3.53 21.61 34.35
N GLY A 385 -3.51 22.87 33.90
CA GLY A 385 -2.71 23.97 34.48
C GLY A 385 -1.88 24.80 33.48
N GLN A 386 -1.86 26.14 33.63
CA GLN A 386 -1.31 27.14 32.68
C GLN A 386 0.23 27.18 32.52
N TRP A 387 0.70 27.38 31.27
CA TRP A 387 2.12 27.54 30.92
C TRP A 387 2.30 28.48 29.72
N THR A 388 2.82 29.69 29.97
CA THR A 388 3.49 30.53 28.96
C THR A 388 5.01 30.46 29.14
N VAL A 389 5.76 30.67 28.06
CA VAL A 389 7.22 30.48 28.00
C VAL A 389 7.88 31.60 27.18
N ASP A 390 8.42 32.59 27.87
CA ASP A 390 9.29 33.62 27.29
C ASP A 390 10.45 33.98 28.24
N SER A 391 11.45 34.71 27.71
CA SER A 391 12.78 35.03 28.26
C SER A 391 13.84 33.92 28.15
N GLU A 392 15.06 34.33 27.79
CA GLU A 392 16.07 33.48 27.13
C GLU A 392 16.90 32.58 28.06
N ARG A 393 16.43 32.24 29.26
CA ARG A 393 17.18 31.41 30.24
C ARG A 393 16.33 30.38 31.00
N GLY A 394 15.74 29.44 30.24
CA GLY A 394 14.96 28.31 30.75
C GLY A 394 13.45 28.56 30.69
N PRO A 395 12.61 27.52 30.54
CA PRO A 395 12.73 26.28 31.31
C PRO A 395 12.79 24.99 30.45
N SER A 396 13.95 24.67 29.88
CA SER A 396 14.24 23.33 29.34
C SER A 396 14.08 22.25 30.41
N ASP A 397 14.67 22.50 31.58
CA ASP A 397 15.03 21.40 32.47
C ASP A 397 13.93 21.08 33.48
N LEU A 398 13.00 22.00 33.75
CA LEU A 398 11.77 21.68 34.50
C LEU A 398 10.87 20.75 33.69
N ILE A 399 10.71 20.98 32.38
CA ILE A 399 9.90 20.10 31.52
C ILE A 399 10.55 18.71 31.43
N ARG A 400 11.87 18.64 31.24
CA ARG A 400 12.63 17.37 31.27
C ARG A 400 12.53 16.65 32.62
N LEU A 401 12.70 17.36 33.72
CA LEU A 401 12.61 16.82 35.08
C LEU A 401 11.21 16.28 35.36
N LEU A 402 10.15 17.03 35.04
CA LEU A 402 8.77 16.58 35.22
C LEU A 402 8.44 15.39 34.30
N GLN A 403 8.95 15.36 33.07
CA GLN A 403 8.81 14.20 32.17
C GLN A 403 9.56 12.96 32.68
N TRP A 404 10.70 13.14 33.35
CA TRP A 404 11.51 12.08 33.94
C TRP A 404 10.93 11.55 35.27
N VAL A 405 10.36 12.42 36.11
CA VAL A 405 9.72 12.04 37.39
C VAL A 405 8.30 11.49 37.22
N PHE A 406 7.50 12.03 36.29
CA PHE A 406 6.06 11.76 36.19
C PHE A 406 5.60 11.16 34.84
N GLY A 407 6.50 10.98 33.86
CA GLY A 407 6.15 10.49 32.52
C GLY A 407 5.59 11.57 31.59
N THR A 408 4.93 11.17 30.50
CA THR A 408 4.41 12.12 29.49
C THR A 408 3.27 12.98 30.03
N ILE A 409 3.63 14.16 30.52
CA ILE A 409 2.73 15.20 31.01
C ILE A 409 1.69 15.56 29.94
N ARG A 410 0.43 15.73 30.37
CA ARG A 410 -0.59 16.42 29.57
C ARG A 410 -0.96 17.75 30.21
N VAL A 411 -1.30 18.73 29.38
CA VAL A 411 -1.68 20.09 29.79
C VAL A 411 -2.97 20.50 29.09
N GLU A 412 -3.76 21.38 29.72
CA GLU A 412 -4.96 21.96 29.11
C GLU A 412 -4.64 22.75 27.83
N LEU A 413 -5.51 22.74 26.82
CA LEU A 413 -5.37 23.68 25.70
C LEU A 413 -5.54 25.13 26.19
N GLY A 414 -6.37 25.35 27.21
CA GLY A 414 -6.47 26.63 27.92
C GLY A 414 -5.23 26.98 28.76
N ALA A 415 -4.26 26.07 28.87
CA ALA A 415 -2.96 26.35 29.47
C ALA A 415 -2.01 27.08 28.53
N ILE A 416 -2.13 26.81 27.22
CA ILE A 416 -1.15 27.17 26.18
C ILE A 416 -1.76 27.96 25.01
N CYS A 417 -3.09 28.09 24.97
CA CYS A 417 -3.84 28.86 23.98
C CYS A 417 -4.76 29.86 24.65
N THR A 418 -4.69 31.12 24.23
CA THR A 418 -5.69 32.14 24.55
C THR A 418 -6.84 32.06 23.53
N PHE A 419 -8.08 31.90 24.02
CA PHE A 419 -9.25 31.69 23.15
C PHE A 419 -10.11 32.96 23.02
N THR A 420 -10.22 33.50 21.81
CA THR A 420 -11.11 34.64 21.50
C THR A 420 -12.26 34.17 20.59
N ARG A 421 -13.51 34.12 21.10
CA ARG A 421 -14.69 33.85 20.25
C ARG A 421 -14.89 35.02 19.26
N GLY A 422 -15.17 34.70 18.00
CA GLY A 422 -15.55 35.69 16.99
C GLY A 422 -16.95 36.27 17.24
N ASN A 423 -17.42 37.13 16.33
CA ASN A 423 -18.71 37.82 16.44
C ASN A 423 -19.26 38.26 15.08
N GLY A 424 -20.49 38.75 15.03
CA GLY A 424 -21.01 39.62 13.96
C GLY A 424 -21.35 38.96 12.62
N LEU A 425 -20.36 38.31 11.98
CA LEU A 425 -20.35 37.93 10.56
C LEU A 425 -21.51 37.00 10.15
N GLN A 426 -22.25 37.41 9.11
CA GLN A 426 -23.33 36.64 8.46
C GLN A 426 -23.06 36.51 6.95
N LYS A 427 -23.60 35.47 6.30
CA LYS A 427 -23.40 35.21 4.86
C LYS A 427 -23.89 36.35 3.93
N LYS A 428 -24.78 37.22 4.43
CA LYS A 428 -25.29 38.39 3.69
C LYS A 428 -24.29 39.57 3.65
N ASP A 429 -23.29 39.55 4.53
CA ASP A 429 -22.32 40.64 4.71
C ASP A 429 -21.13 40.46 3.74
N PHE A 430 -21.11 39.37 2.95
CA PHE A 430 -20.05 39.05 2.00
C PHE A 430 -20.16 39.89 0.73
N ILE A 431 -19.00 40.33 0.25
CA ILE A 431 -18.81 41.03 -1.03
C ILE A 431 -17.67 40.37 -1.82
N GLU A 432 -17.57 40.67 -3.12
CA GLU A 432 -16.61 40.03 -4.03
C GLU A 432 -15.16 40.43 -3.75
N GLU A 433 -14.93 41.71 -3.45
CA GLU A 433 -13.62 42.26 -3.05
C GLU A 433 -13.79 43.19 -1.83
N GLY A 434 -12.85 43.17 -0.89
CA GLY A 434 -12.94 43.94 0.36
C GLY A 434 -11.97 43.46 1.42
N TYR A 435 -12.35 43.56 2.70
CA TYR A 435 -11.50 43.18 3.83
C TYR A 435 -11.63 41.69 4.16
N PRO A 436 -10.52 40.98 4.41
CA PRO A 436 -10.47 39.52 4.45
C PRO A 436 -11.23 38.92 5.65
N VAL A 437 -12.05 37.90 5.40
CA VAL A 437 -12.73 37.15 6.48
C VAL A 437 -12.65 35.62 6.29
N ILE A 438 -12.57 34.91 7.42
CA ILE A 438 -12.73 33.46 7.50
C ILE A 438 -14.11 33.16 8.08
N HIS A 439 -15.00 32.64 7.24
CA HIS A 439 -16.28 32.09 7.67
C HIS A 439 -16.08 30.65 8.16
N TYR A 440 -16.68 30.31 9.32
CA TYR A 440 -16.51 29.00 9.97
C TYR A 440 -16.68 27.81 9.01
N GLY A 441 -17.69 27.87 8.13
CA GLY A 441 -17.98 26.83 7.13
C GLY A 441 -16.89 26.61 6.08
N GLN A 442 -15.97 27.56 5.86
CA GLN A 442 -14.85 27.40 4.92
C GLN A 442 -13.68 26.63 5.52
N ILE A 443 -13.51 26.71 6.85
CA ILE A 443 -12.43 26.03 7.61
C ILE A 443 -12.45 24.53 7.36
N TYR A 444 -13.64 23.94 7.16
CA TYR A 444 -13.81 22.51 6.94
C TYR A 444 -14.26 22.12 5.52
N THR A 445 -14.45 23.08 4.60
CA THR A 445 -14.87 22.79 3.20
C THR A 445 -13.94 23.34 2.12
N ARG A 446 -12.97 24.21 2.48
CA ARG A 446 -12.15 24.94 1.49
C ARG A 446 -10.68 25.17 1.88
N TYR A 447 -10.38 25.32 3.17
CA TYR A 447 -8.99 25.54 3.64
C TYR A 447 -8.32 24.22 4.04
N GLY A 448 -6.99 24.18 3.97
CA GLY A 448 -6.15 23.09 4.50
C GLY A 448 -5.69 23.38 5.94
N PHE A 449 -4.59 22.76 6.37
CA PHE A 449 -4.02 22.99 7.71
C PHE A 449 -3.49 24.41 7.93
N SER A 450 -3.13 25.11 6.85
CA SER A 450 -2.88 26.55 6.86
C SER A 450 -3.37 27.22 5.57
N THR A 451 -3.47 28.55 5.58
CA THR A 451 -3.77 29.33 4.39
C THR A 451 -3.23 30.77 4.49
N ASP A 452 -2.79 31.31 3.36
CA ASP A 452 -2.27 32.68 3.22
C ASP A 452 -3.31 33.66 2.64
N LYS A 453 -4.50 33.16 2.25
CA LYS A 453 -5.51 33.91 1.48
C LYS A 453 -6.93 33.59 1.95
N THR A 454 -7.81 34.58 1.94
CA THR A 454 -9.24 34.40 2.22
C THR A 454 -10.08 34.20 0.95
N ILE A 455 -11.19 33.48 1.10
CA ILE A 455 -12.19 33.21 0.06
C ILE A 455 -13.39 34.17 0.15
N SER A 456 -13.55 34.86 1.28
CA SER A 456 -14.63 35.84 1.48
C SER A 456 -14.10 37.15 2.02
N PHE A 457 -14.80 38.22 1.66
CA PHE A 457 -14.47 39.58 2.02
C PHE A 457 -15.72 40.30 2.55
N THR A 458 -15.52 41.37 3.33
CA THR A 458 -16.59 42.22 3.87
C THR A 458 -16.24 43.70 3.68
N ASP A 459 -17.24 44.58 3.81
CA ASP A 459 -16.99 46.02 3.84
C ASP A 459 -16.28 46.44 5.14
N GLN A 460 -15.61 47.59 5.11
CA GLN A 460 -14.84 48.12 6.26
C GLN A 460 -15.71 48.34 7.51
N SER A 461 -17.00 48.68 7.35
CA SER A 461 -17.88 48.94 8.49
C SER A 461 -18.33 47.66 9.20
N VAL A 462 -18.39 46.51 8.50
CA VAL A 462 -18.53 45.19 9.12
C VAL A 462 -17.19 44.75 9.70
N PHE A 463 -16.12 44.75 8.89
CA PHE A 463 -14.78 44.28 9.29
C PHE A 463 -14.25 44.98 10.55
N ALA A 464 -14.41 46.30 10.68
CA ALA A 464 -14.00 47.05 11.87
C ALA A 464 -14.65 46.54 13.17
N LYS A 465 -15.88 46.00 13.10
CA LYS A 465 -16.65 45.47 14.24
C LYS A 465 -16.34 43.99 14.53
N LEU A 466 -15.71 43.27 13.60
CA LEU A 466 -15.30 41.88 13.80
C LEU A 466 -14.09 41.79 14.74
N LYS A 467 -14.10 40.75 15.59
CA LYS A 467 -12.89 40.14 16.13
C LYS A 467 -12.05 39.59 14.98
N LYS A 468 -10.74 39.54 15.21
CA LYS A 468 -9.75 39.22 14.18
C LYS A 468 -8.71 38.26 14.71
N ALA A 469 -8.17 37.44 13.82
CA ALA A 469 -6.95 36.67 14.02
C ALA A 469 -5.78 37.40 13.36
N GLN A 470 -4.61 37.35 13.98
CA GLN A 470 -3.36 37.92 13.48
C GLN A 470 -2.54 36.87 12.71
N PRO A 471 -1.57 37.26 11.87
CA PRO A 471 -0.64 36.31 11.25
C PRO A 471 -0.01 35.35 12.27
N GLY A 472 -0.13 34.04 12.04
CA GLY A 472 0.32 32.96 12.91
C GLY A 472 -0.75 32.40 13.87
N ASP A 473 -1.87 33.10 14.07
CA ASP A 473 -2.99 32.60 14.88
C ASP A 473 -3.71 31.41 14.21
N ILE A 474 -4.38 30.60 15.02
CA ILE A 474 -5.25 29.52 14.55
C ILE A 474 -6.71 29.97 14.58
N VAL A 475 -7.45 29.78 13.49
CA VAL A 475 -8.91 29.96 13.46
C VAL A 475 -9.60 28.59 13.46
N MET A 476 -10.46 28.35 14.45
CA MET A 476 -11.20 27.09 14.64
C MET A 476 -12.71 27.30 14.48
N ALA A 477 -13.41 26.34 13.88
CA ALA A 477 -14.88 26.33 13.84
C ALA A 477 -15.46 25.85 15.18
N THR A 478 -16.26 26.68 15.85
CA THR A 478 -16.95 26.32 17.11
C THR A 478 -18.39 25.86 16.90
N THR A 479 -18.88 25.85 15.66
CA THR A 479 -20.22 25.39 15.29
C THR A 479 -20.16 24.63 13.96
N SER A 480 -20.96 23.56 13.80
CA SER A 480 -21.24 22.92 12.51
C SER A 480 -22.62 22.21 12.53
N GLU A 481 -22.99 21.54 11.45
CA GLU A 481 -24.17 20.67 11.34
C GLU A 481 -23.87 19.23 11.81
N ASN A 482 -22.60 18.85 11.93
CA ASN A 482 -22.13 17.53 12.35
C ASN A 482 -20.97 17.62 13.38
N VAL A 483 -20.58 16.48 13.95
CA VAL A 483 -19.51 16.38 14.97
C VAL A 483 -18.11 16.38 14.33
N GLU A 484 -17.95 16.02 13.06
CA GLU A 484 -16.66 15.93 12.36
C GLU A 484 -16.04 17.32 12.19
N ASP A 485 -16.84 18.25 11.66
CA ASP A 485 -16.42 19.56 11.18
C ASP A 485 -16.22 20.59 12.29
N VAL A 486 -16.97 20.47 13.38
CA VAL A 486 -16.74 21.31 14.56
C VAL A 486 -15.38 20.95 15.17
N GLY A 487 -14.63 21.96 15.60
CA GLY A 487 -13.24 21.80 16.07
C GLY A 487 -12.20 21.66 14.95
N LYS A 488 -12.57 21.56 13.66
CA LYS A 488 -11.59 21.72 12.56
C LYS A 488 -11.06 23.16 12.55
N ALA A 489 -9.79 23.32 12.20
CA ALA A 489 -9.04 24.56 12.37
C ALA A 489 -7.98 24.75 11.27
N VAL A 490 -7.60 26.01 11.04
CA VAL A 490 -6.61 26.46 10.04
C VAL A 490 -5.65 27.46 10.67
N VAL A 491 -4.35 27.37 10.39
CA VAL A 491 -3.39 28.44 10.71
C VAL A 491 -3.50 29.55 9.67
N TRP A 492 -3.66 30.79 10.11
CA TRP A 492 -3.60 31.95 9.23
C TRP A 492 -2.13 32.34 8.99
N GLU A 493 -1.65 32.15 7.76
CA GLU A 493 -0.28 32.47 7.32
C GLU A 493 -0.25 33.70 6.37
N GLY A 494 -1.36 34.45 6.29
CA GLY A 494 -1.42 35.71 5.53
C GLY A 494 -0.70 36.87 6.22
N ASN A 495 -0.47 37.97 5.49
CA ASN A 495 0.34 39.11 5.96
C ASN A 495 -0.44 40.21 6.71
N GLU A 496 -1.76 40.04 6.87
CA GLU A 496 -2.68 41.05 7.43
C GLU A 496 -3.64 40.42 8.45
N GLU A 497 -4.42 41.22 9.17
CA GLU A 497 -5.41 40.71 10.13
C GLU A 497 -6.70 40.23 9.46
N VAL A 498 -7.26 39.10 9.89
CA VAL A 498 -8.41 38.45 9.24
C VAL A 498 -9.64 38.38 10.15
N GLY A 499 -10.79 38.81 9.66
CA GLY A 499 -12.04 38.90 10.43
C GLY A 499 -12.75 37.55 10.60
N ILE A 500 -13.38 37.32 11.75
CA ILE A 500 -13.94 36.01 12.11
C ILE A 500 -15.34 36.08 12.75
N GLY A 501 -16.21 35.14 12.34
CA GLY A 501 -17.61 35.08 12.75
C GLY A 501 -17.88 34.46 14.13
N GLY A 502 -19.10 34.65 14.65
CA GLY A 502 -19.56 34.15 15.96
C GLY A 502 -19.58 32.62 16.14
N HIS A 503 -19.40 31.89 15.03
CA HIS A 503 -19.31 30.43 14.93
C HIS A 503 -17.86 29.93 14.83
N SER A 504 -16.87 30.80 15.10
CA SER A 504 -15.45 30.48 15.18
C SER A 504 -14.81 31.09 16.44
N CYS A 505 -13.60 30.62 16.76
CA CYS A 505 -12.71 31.28 17.70
C CYS A 505 -11.27 31.36 17.14
N VAL A 506 -10.53 32.37 17.60
CA VAL A 506 -9.06 32.40 17.53
C VAL A 506 -8.51 31.55 18.68
N LEU A 507 -7.46 30.78 18.41
CA LEU A 507 -6.52 30.28 19.41
C LEU A 507 -5.17 30.95 19.15
N GLN A 508 -4.72 31.78 20.09
CA GLN A 508 -3.42 32.44 20.05
C GLN A 508 -2.45 31.68 20.97
N THR A 509 -1.25 31.36 20.51
CA THR A 509 -0.30 30.49 21.26
C THR A 509 1.15 30.86 21.02
N GLU A 510 2.01 30.55 21.99
CA GLU A 510 3.48 30.57 21.88
C GLU A 510 4.04 29.24 21.33
N GLN A 511 3.19 28.22 21.20
CA GLN A 511 3.54 26.90 20.66
C GLN A 511 3.45 26.92 19.12
N SER A 512 3.86 25.83 18.46
CA SER A 512 3.76 25.76 17.00
C SER A 512 2.29 25.63 16.55
N SER A 513 1.74 26.68 15.92
CA SER A 513 0.35 26.71 15.44
C SER A 513 0.02 25.54 14.51
N LYS A 514 0.94 25.17 13.60
CA LYS A 514 0.79 23.99 12.74
C LYS A 514 0.77 22.68 13.52
N PHE A 515 1.61 22.52 14.55
CA PHE A 515 1.56 21.34 15.42
C PHE A 515 0.21 21.20 16.13
N LEU A 516 -0.37 22.31 16.60
CA LEU A 516 -1.70 22.29 17.21
C LEU A 516 -2.80 21.97 16.18
N VAL A 517 -2.76 22.51 14.96
CA VAL A 517 -3.73 22.16 13.91
C VAL A 517 -3.65 20.67 13.53
N TYR A 518 -2.44 20.09 13.41
CA TYR A 518 -2.29 18.64 13.24
C TYR A 518 -2.80 17.86 14.47
N TYR A 519 -2.55 18.33 15.70
CA TYR A 519 -3.12 17.71 16.90
C TYR A 519 -4.66 17.74 16.92
N PHE A 520 -5.30 18.80 16.41
CA PHE A 520 -6.75 18.87 16.29
C PHE A 520 -7.34 17.86 15.29
N GLN A 521 -6.54 17.28 14.40
CA GLN A 521 -6.95 16.13 13.57
C GLN A 521 -6.71 14.77 14.26
N SER A 522 -6.04 14.73 15.40
CA SER A 522 -5.67 13.48 16.07
C SER A 522 -6.84 12.83 16.82
N ASN A 523 -6.84 11.50 16.87
CA ASN A 523 -7.82 10.71 17.61
C ASN A 523 -7.88 11.06 19.12
N ASP A 524 -6.85 11.71 19.68
CA ASP A 524 -6.84 12.21 21.07
C ASP A 524 -7.63 13.50 21.25
N PHE A 525 -7.64 14.39 20.25
CA PHE A 525 -8.52 15.56 20.24
C PHE A 525 -9.96 15.18 19.88
N GLN A 526 -10.16 14.36 18.84
CA GLN A 526 -11.50 13.93 18.40
C GLN A 526 -12.26 13.25 19.56
N ARG A 527 -11.61 12.32 20.28
CA ARG A 527 -12.04 11.74 21.57
C ARG A 527 -12.59 12.76 22.57
N GLN A 528 -11.89 13.87 22.74
CA GLN A 528 -12.21 14.84 23.78
C GLN A 528 -13.32 15.78 23.32
N LYS A 529 -13.34 16.13 22.02
CA LYS A 529 -14.44 16.82 21.35
C LYS A 529 -15.75 16.05 21.44
N GLU A 530 -15.76 14.76 21.12
CA GLU A 530 -16.94 13.88 21.15
C GLU A 530 -17.69 13.95 22.49
N LYS A 531 -16.96 14.08 23.61
CA LYS A 531 -17.51 14.17 24.97
C LYS A 531 -17.90 15.59 25.41
N MET A 532 -17.64 16.60 24.58
CA MET A 532 -17.72 18.03 24.94
C MET A 532 -18.54 18.90 23.97
N VAL A 533 -18.98 18.36 22.84
CA VAL A 533 -19.95 19.00 21.94
C VAL A 533 -21.36 19.03 22.55
N VAL A 534 -22.17 19.99 22.11
CA VAL A 534 -23.59 20.12 22.50
C VAL A 534 -24.49 20.39 21.29
N GLY A 535 -25.78 20.07 21.40
CA GLY A 535 -26.77 20.26 20.34
C GLY A 535 -27.05 18.99 19.52
N THR A 536 -27.99 19.08 18.57
CA THR A 536 -28.52 17.89 17.84
C THR A 536 -28.76 18.13 16.35
N LYS A 537 -29.11 19.37 15.95
CA LYS A 537 -29.18 19.80 14.53
C LYS A 537 -28.10 20.81 14.15
N VAL A 538 -27.58 21.50 15.15
CA VAL A 538 -26.42 22.39 15.10
C VAL A 538 -25.58 21.93 16.28
N ILE A 539 -24.35 21.52 15.99
CA ILE A 539 -23.38 21.03 16.96
C ILE A 539 -22.46 22.18 17.32
N GLU A 540 -22.44 22.58 18.59
CA GLU A 540 -21.53 23.61 19.11
C GLU A 540 -20.46 23.00 20.00
N LEU A 541 -19.24 23.54 19.89
CA LEU A 541 -18.10 23.24 20.75
C LEU A 541 -17.61 24.55 21.37
N TYR A 542 -18.11 24.86 22.56
CA TYR A 542 -17.78 26.13 23.22
C TYR A 542 -16.28 26.21 23.58
N PRO A 543 -15.62 27.37 23.39
CA PRO A 543 -14.22 27.55 23.78
C PRO A 543 -13.89 27.18 25.24
N LYS A 544 -14.83 27.37 26.18
CA LYS A 544 -14.70 26.94 27.58
C LYS A 544 -14.59 25.42 27.79
N ASN A 545 -15.01 24.63 26.80
CA ASN A 545 -14.85 23.18 26.79
C ASN A 545 -13.53 22.81 26.11
N ILE A 546 -13.20 23.44 24.97
CA ILE A 546 -11.93 23.23 24.25
C ILE A 546 -10.73 23.55 25.17
N GLN A 547 -10.81 24.61 25.96
CA GLN A 547 -9.84 24.96 27.00
C GLN A 547 -9.52 23.81 27.97
N LYS A 548 -10.49 22.95 28.25
CA LYS A 548 -10.40 21.81 29.18
C LYS A 548 -10.04 20.49 28.50
N MET A 549 -9.77 20.48 27.19
CA MET A 549 -9.16 19.34 26.50
C MET A 549 -7.66 19.37 26.71
N LEU A 550 -7.02 18.21 26.78
CA LEU A 550 -5.65 18.09 27.25
C LEU A 550 -4.76 17.46 26.17
N ILE A 551 -3.61 18.08 25.92
CA ILE A 551 -2.62 17.70 24.91
C ILE A 551 -1.35 17.16 25.57
N VAL A 552 -0.72 16.14 24.99
CA VAL A 552 0.69 15.81 25.30
C VAL A 552 1.57 16.83 24.57
N LEU A 553 2.20 17.74 25.30
CA LEU A 553 3.00 18.82 24.71
C LEU A 553 4.49 18.45 24.69
N PRO A 554 5.10 18.13 23.52
CA PRO A 554 6.53 17.93 23.41
C PRO A 554 7.26 19.29 23.30
N SER A 555 8.59 19.28 23.42
CA SER A 555 9.39 20.52 23.30
C SER A 555 9.16 21.23 21.96
N PHE A 556 9.28 22.56 21.93
CA PHE A 556 9.09 23.36 20.71
C PHE A 556 9.99 22.92 19.53
N SER A 557 11.22 22.48 19.82
CA SER A 557 12.12 21.84 18.85
C SER A 557 11.57 20.53 18.27
N THR A 558 10.88 19.74 19.09
CA THR A 558 10.22 18.49 18.68
C THR A 558 8.93 18.79 17.91
N GLN A 559 8.14 19.79 18.31
CA GLN A 559 6.97 20.26 17.55
C GLN A 559 7.36 20.66 16.13
N LYS A 560 8.42 21.48 15.97
CA LYS A 560 8.95 21.86 14.65
C LYS A 560 9.41 20.65 13.82
N ARG A 561 10.05 19.65 14.44
CA ARG A 561 10.44 18.40 13.76
C ARG A 561 9.24 17.57 13.33
N ILE A 562 8.17 17.51 14.14
CA ILE A 562 6.92 16.82 13.81
C ILE A 562 6.25 17.52 12.62
N VAL A 563 6.10 18.85 12.67
CA VAL A 563 5.51 19.64 11.57
C VAL A 563 6.29 19.46 10.27
N ALA A 564 7.62 19.56 10.29
CA ALA A 564 8.44 19.35 9.08
C ALA A 564 8.34 17.93 8.48
N ILE A 565 7.95 16.92 9.28
CA ILE A 565 7.68 15.56 8.81
C ILE A 565 6.25 15.47 8.26
N LEU A 566 5.26 16.04 8.94
CA LEU A 566 3.85 16.01 8.53
C LEU A 566 3.60 16.86 7.27
N ASP A 567 4.16 18.07 7.18
CA ASP A 567 4.11 18.91 5.98
C ASP A 567 4.74 18.20 4.76
N LYS A 568 5.83 17.43 4.99
CA LYS A 568 6.44 16.62 3.94
C LYS A 568 5.54 15.44 3.52
N PHE A 569 4.86 14.79 4.48
CA PHE A 569 3.90 13.74 4.15
C PHE A 569 2.69 14.30 3.39
N ASP A 570 2.10 15.40 3.84
CA ASP A 570 0.97 16.07 3.16
C ASP A 570 1.33 16.42 1.71
N ALA A 571 2.46 17.11 1.50
CA ALA A 571 2.95 17.46 0.16
C ALA A 571 3.19 16.23 -0.73
N LEU A 572 3.74 15.14 -0.20
CA LEU A 572 3.92 13.89 -0.95
C LEU A 572 2.58 13.21 -1.28
N THR A 573 1.62 13.20 -0.35
CA THR A 573 0.28 12.63 -0.60
C THR A 573 -0.54 13.46 -1.60
N ASN A 574 -0.40 14.78 -1.57
CA ASN A 574 -1.09 15.68 -2.49
C ASN A 574 -0.44 15.72 -3.88
N SER A 575 0.88 15.50 -3.98
CA SER A 575 1.61 15.54 -5.26
C SER A 575 1.74 14.20 -5.99
N ILE A 576 1.85 13.07 -5.29
CA ILE A 576 2.22 11.76 -5.89
C ILE A 576 1.08 10.75 -5.80
N PHE A 577 0.40 10.67 -4.65
CA PHE A 577 -0.48 9.55 -4.32
C PHE A 577 -1.82 9.53 -5.10
N GLN A 578 -2.35 10.68 -5.50
CA GLN A 578 -3.61 10.75 -6.27
C GLN A 578 -3.44 10.45 -7.77
N GLY A 579 -2.23 10.60 -8.30
CA GLY A 579 -1.92 10.45 -9.72
C GLY A 579 -1.65 8.99 -10.10
N LEU A 580 -0.42 8.51 -9.84
CA LEU A 580 0.16 7.39 -10.56
C LEU A 580 -0.70 6.11 -10.63
N PRO A 581 -1.23 5.50 -9.55
CA PRO A 581 -1.93 4.22 -9.69
C PRO A 581 -3.23 4.32 -10.48
N LYS A 582 -3.95 5.43 -10.31
CA LYS A 582 -5.18 5.73 -11.07
C LYS A 582 -4.86 6.14 -12.50
N GLU A 583 -3.74 6.82 -12.73
CA GLU A 583 -3.25 7.10 -14.07
C GLU A 583 -2.80 5.81 -14.77
N ILE A 584 -2.07 4.89 -14.13
CA ILE A 584 -1.76 3.56 -14.66
C ILE A 584 -3.06 2.86 -15.09
N GLU A 585 -4.06 2.78 -14.21
CA GLU A 585 -5.35 2.14 -14.55
C GLU A 585 -6.06 2.82 -15.74
N LEU A 586 -6.06 4.15 -15.80
CA LEU A 586 -6.65 4.92 -16.90
C LEU A 586 -5.84 4.80 -18.20
N ARG A 587 -4.51 4.74 -18.14
CA ARG A 587 -3.60 4.54 -19.27
C ARG A 587 -3.67 3.11 -19.78
N GLN A 588 -3.83 2.13 -18.89
CA GLN A 588 -4.12 0.73 -19.21
C GLN A 588 -5.46 0.63 -19.96
N LYS A 589 -6.54 1.22 -19.43
CA LYS A 589 -7.86 1.23 -20.08
C LYS A 589 -7.88 2.01 -21.40
N GLN A 590 -7.13 3.12 -21.49
CA GLN A 590 -6.92 3.85 -22.75
C GLN A 590 -6.15 2.99 -23.76
N TYR A 591 -5.06 2.34 -23.34
CA TYR A 591 -4.29 1.41 -24.17
C TYR A 591 -5.15 0.27 -24.68
N GLU A 592 -5.94 -0.38 -23.83
CA GLU A 592 -6.86 -1.46 -24.21
C GLU A 592 -7.92 -0.98 -25.20
N TYR A 593 -8.57 0.16 -24.94
CA TYR A 593 -9.54 0.75 -25.86
C TYR A 593 -8.91 1.12 -27.22
N PHE A 594 -7.75 1.77 -27.23
CA PHE A 594 -7.07 2.14 -28.47
C PHE A 594 -6.55 0.92 -29.22
N ARG A 595 -5.94 -0.05 -28.54
CA ARG A 595 -5.50 -1.35 -29.09
C ARG A 595 -6.66 -2.08 -29.76
N ASP A 596 -7.78 -2.25 -29.07
CA ASP A 596 -8.92 -3.02 -29.57
C ASP A 596 -9.68 -2.27 -30.68
N THR A 597 -9.60 -0.93 -30.72
CA THR A 597 -10.12 -0.11 -31.83
C THR A 597 -9.20 -0.10 -33.05
N LEU A 598 -7.88 0.07 -32.86
CA LEU A 598 -6.88 0.19 -33.92
C LEU A 598 -6.59 -1.13 -34.64
N LEU A 599 -6.83 -2.26 -33.99
CA LEU A 599 -6.56 -3.61 -34.50
C LEU A 599 -7.83 -4.32 -35.03
N ASN A 600 -8.98 -3.64 -35.02
CA ASN A 600 -10.24 -4.13 -35.56
C ASN A 600 -10.49 -3.58 -36.96
N PHE A 601 -10.36 -4.43 -37.99
CA PHE A 601 -10.54 -4.05 -39.39
C PHE A 601 -11.71 -4.79 -40.02
N PRO A 602 -12.59 -4.13 -40.80
CA PRO A 602 -13.53 -4.83 -41.65
C PRO A 602 -12.78 -5.62 -42.73
N ASN A 603 -13.26 -6.82 -43.03
CA ASN A 603 -12.75 -7.65 -44.12
C ASN A 603 -13.22 -7.09 -45.47
N LYS A 604 -12.35 -7.08 -46.47
CA LYS A 604 -12.64 -6.61 -47.83
C LYS A 604 -13.50 -7.58 -48.66
N TYR A 605 -13.68 -8.81 -48.17
CA TYR A 605 -14.32 -9.91 -48.91
C TYR A 605 -15.48 -10.58 -48.14
N GLU A 606 -16.02 -9.90 -47.11
CA GLU A 606 -17.25 -10.24 -46.38
C GLU A 606 -18.21 -9.04 -46.38
#